data_AF-A0A1Q7YAD4-F1
#
_entry.id   AF-A0A1Q7YAD4-F1
#
_cell.length_a   1.000
_cell.length_b   1.000
_cell.length_c   1.000
_cell.angle_alpha   90.00
_cell.angle_beta   90.00
_cell.angle_gamma   90.00
#
_symmetry.space_group_name_H-M   'P 1'
#
loop_
_entity.id
_entity.type
_entity.pdbx_description
1 polymer ?
#
loop_
_entity_poly.entity_id
_entity_poly.type
_entity_poly.pdbx_seq_one_letter_code
_entity_poly.pdbx_strand_id
1 'polypeptide(L)'
;MEESAKEFDTAPDFTDIVPALGVEQIDSLNEQGWNIKKTDTKRTLELAIQARKLAQAHSYERGIAYSLRNSSYSHYLLGDYASGLDDALEAMSLFERLEDKDGVASALNCLGNIYRCLGEYSESIKSHSRSLQLCEELNNKHEAAKALNNLGGGYLHLGDYAKALEVNQQSLKIKEEIKAPDLPTTLSNIGLIYQHLGDHKQSIDYFLKGLQKSREIGDSRSESVCLAHLGEAYRFMGNYTSALEYQLQAMEVSQKNENRRIEGGIFIYLGKLYQDMEEHDKALASYLNGLRVAQQIGHRLSESEAFMALGELYCKREEYAKAIESLSSGLSIAEEIECSENIFKAHHMLSLIYERQGDFSSALNHYKAFYEFRQKVFGEEADRNLKRLMIQAEVEKAQKEAEIYRLKHVELAARVRELENALAQIKQLQSLLPICSYCKSIRNDENYWQSVESYISLNTRTKFSHGICPDCYEKVMRPQLEEMKRKRNLSHSG
;
A
#
# COMPACT_ATOMS: atom_id res chain seq x y z
N MET A 1 44.60 -63.13 60.02
CA MET A 1 44.21 -61.82 60.59
C MET A 1 44.47 -60.81 59.50
N GLU A 2 43.36 -60.37 58.93
CA GLU A 2 43.22 -59.72 57.63
C GLU A 2 43.80 -58.31 57.60
N GLU A 3 44.42 -57.99 56.47
CA GLU A 3 44.62 -56.63 55.97
C GLU A 3 43.26 -56.03 55.59
N SER A 4 42.93 -54.84 56.09
CA SER A 4 42.18 -53.82 55.35
C SER A 4 42.09 -52.54 56.17
N ALA A 5 42.41 -51.39 55.55
CA ALA A 5 41.76 -50.09 55.74
C ALA A 5 42.64 -48.96 55.18
N LYS A 6 42.61 -48.78 53.86
CA LYS A 6 42.85 -47.48 53.19
C LYS A 6 42.08 -47.45 51.87
N GLU A 7 40.82 -47.01 51.92
CA GLU A 7 40.06 -46.47 50.78
C GLU A 7 39.64 -45.05 51.21
N PHE A 8 40.21 -44.01 50.60
CA PHE A 8 39.65 -43.27 49.46
C PHE A 8 38.20 -42.81 49.70
N ASP A 9 38.07 -41.61 50.25
CA ASP A 9 36.84 -40.83 50.16
C ASP A 9 37.21 -39.40 49.73
N THR A 10 37.28 -39.21 48.41
CA THR A 10 37.23 -37.89 47.78
C THR A 10 35.98 -37.89 46.92
N ALA A 11 34.88 -37.38 47.47
CA ALA A 11 33.69 -37.07 46.70
C ALA A 11 34.06 -36.13 45.53
N PRO A 12 33.54 -36.33 44.31
CA PRO A 12 33.78 -35.41 43.22
C PRO A 12 33.15 -34.05 43.55
N ASP A 13 33.89 -32.99 43.28
CA ASP A 13 33.44 -31.61 43.44
C ASP A 13 32.31 -31.32 42.45
N PHE A 14 31.07 -31.26 42.93
CA PHE A 14 29.86 -31.06 42.12
C PHE A 14 29.63 -29.59 41.72
N THR A 15 30.53 -28.67 42.09
CA THR A 15 30.35 -27.23 41.83
C THR A 15 30.61 -26.84 40.36
N ASP A 16 31.40 -27.62 39.61
CA ASP A 16 31.66 -27.39 38.18
C ASP A 16 30.64 -28.04 37.23
N ILE A 17 29.74 -28.90 37.73
CA ILE A 17 28.75 -29.63 36.91
C ILE A 17 27.48 -28.78 36.67
N VAL A 18 27.12 -27.91 37.60
CA VAL A 18 25.89 -27.09 37.54
C VAL A 18 25.97 -25.98 36.46
N PRO A 19 27.09 -25.25 36.28
CA PRO A 19 27.21 -24.27 35.19
C PRO A 19 27.20 -24.93 33.80
N ALA A 20 27.82 -26.11 33.68
CA ALA A 20 27.87 -26.86 32.42
C ALA A 20 26.48 -27.34 31.97
N LEU A 21 25.65 -27.80 32.92
CA LEU A 21 24.28 -28.22 32.64
C LEU A 21 23.40 -27.06 32.13
N GLY A 22 23.63 -25.84 32.62
CA GLY A 22 22.91 -24.64 32.20
C GLY A 22 23.25 -24.19 30.78
N VAL A 23 24.53 -24.30 30.37
CA VAL A 23 24.99 -23.95 29.02
C VAL A 23 24.46 -24.94 27.98
N GLU A 24 24.51 -26.24 28.25
CA GLU A 24 23.95 -27.26 27.34
C GLU A 24 22.45 -27.06 27.12
N GLN A 25 21.71 -26.67 28.17
CA GLN A 25 20.30 -26.35 28.06
C GLN A 25 20.06 -25.13 27.15
N ILE A 26 20.88 -24.07 27.26
CA ILE A 26 20.78 -22.88 26.41
C ILE A 26 21.01 -23.24 24.94
N ASP A 27 22.07 -23.99 24.65
CA ASP A 27 22.40 -24.40 23.29
C ASP A 27 21.33 -25.33 22.70
N SER A 28 20.79 -26.25 23.50
CA SER A 28 19.68 -27.11 23.12
C SER A 28 18.41 -26.32 22.76
N LEU A 29 18.04 -25.31 23.57
CA LEU A 29 16.89 -24.46 23.29
C LEU A 29 17.08 -23.68 21.98
N ASN A 30 18.28 -23.15 21.75
CA ASN A 30 18.62 -22.44 20.52
C ASN A 30 18.59 -23.35 19.29
N GLU A 31 19.09 -24.58 19.40
CA GLU A 31 19.07 -25.56 18.33
C GLU A 31 17.64 -26.00 18.01
N GLN A 32 16.85 -26.34 19.03
CA GLN A 32 15.44 -26.72 18.87
C GLN A 32 14.64 -25.61 18.18
N GLY A 33 14.79 -24.36 18.65
CA GLY A 33 14.17 -23.20 18.01
C GLY A 33 14.59 -23.06 16.55
N TRP A 34 15.89 -23.17 16.26
CA TRP A 34 16.37 -23.07 14.88
C TRP A 34 15.83 -24.18 13.97
N ASN A 35 15.60 -25.38 14.49
CA ASN A 35 15.08 -26.51 13.71
C ASN A 35 13.60 -26.32 13.35
N ILE A 36 12.79 -25.75 14.25
CA ILE A 36 11.35 -25.55 14.02
C ILE A 36 10.99 -24.16 13.46
N LYS A 37 11.97 -23.27 13.25
CA LYS A 37 11.76 -21.87 12.82
C LYS A 37 10.80 -21.66 11.65
N LYS A 38 10.74 -22.62 10.72
CA LYS A 38 9.90 -22.57 9.52
C LYS A 38 8.48 -23.11 9.74
N THR A 39 8.29 -24.01 10.71
CA THR A 39 7.02 -24.70 10.98
C THR A 39 6.26 -24.05 12.13
N ASP A 40 6.95 -23.66 13.20
CA ASP A 40 6.37 -22.97 14.36
C ASP A 40 7.24 -21.78 14.78
N THR A 41 7.03 -20.67 14.08
CA THR A 41 7.78 -19.43 14.30
C THR A 41 7.49 -18.80 15.67
N LYS A 42 6.25 -18.91 16.17
CA LYS A 42 5.88 -18.38 17.50
C LYS A 42 6.61 -19.16 18.60
N ARG A 43 6.59 -20.49 18.53
CA ARG A 43 7.33 -21.32 19.47
C ARG A 43 8.83 -21.07 19.40
N THR A 44 9.36 -20.86 18.19
CA THR A 44 10.78 -20.50 18.01
C THR A 44 11.14 -19.21 18.75
N LEU A 45 10.27 -18.20 18.68
CA LEU A 45 10.48 -16.93 19.40
C LEU A 45 10.42 -17.13 20.92
N GLU A 46 9.48 -17.93 21.42
CA GLU A 46 9.41 -18.28 22.84
C GLU A 46 10.68 -18.98 23.34
N LEU A 47 11.17 -19.97 22.57
CA LEU A 47 12.41 -20.69 22.89
C LEU A 47 13.62 -19.75 22.88
N ALA A 48 13.70 -18.86 21.89
CA ALA A 48 14.77 -17.85 21.81
C ALA A 48 14.75 -16.90 23.02
N ILE A 49 13.57 -16.43 23.44
CA ILE A 49 13.43 -15.56 24.62
C ILE A 49 13.83 -16.31 25.91
N GLN A 50 13.44 -17.59 26.04
CA GLN A 50 13.81 -18.42 27.18
C GLN A 50 15.32 -18.66 27.22
N ALA A 51 15.93 -19.05 26.09
CA ALA A 51 17.36 -19.25 25.95
C ALA A 51 18.15 -17.97 26.27
N ARG A 52 17.70 -16.81 25.77
CA ARG A 52 18.32 -15.50 26.03
C ARG A 52 18.33 -15.16 27.52
N LYS A 53 17.18 -15.33 28.20
CA LYS A 53 17.08 -15.07 29.66
C LYS A 53 18.01 -15.96 30.47
N LEU A 54 18.06 -17.25 30.12
CA LEU A 54 18.93 -18.21 30.79
C LEU A 54 20.42 -17.90 30.52
N ALA A 55 20.76 -17.54 29.29
CA ALA A 55 22.12 -17.16 28.89
C ALA A 55 22.59 -15.88 29.59
N GLN A 56 21.71 -14.88 29.75
CA GLN A 56 22.01 -13.67 30.52
C GLN A 56 22.29 -13.99 31.99
N ALA A 57 21.50 -14.88 32.61
CA ALA A 57 21.73 -15.31 34.00
C ALA A 57 23.09 -16.03 34.19
N HIS A 58 23.58 -16.71 33.15
CA HIS A 58 24.86 -17.43 33.16
C HIS A 58 26.01 -16.61 32.54
N SER A 59 25.77 -15.37 32.13
CA SER A 59 26.74 -14.53 31.39
C SER A 59 27.35 -15.23 30.17
N TYR A 60 26.57 -16.06 29.48
CA TYR A 60 27.01 -16.84 28.32
C TYR A 60 26.75 -16.09 27.02
N GLU A 61 27.72 -15.26 26.59
CA GLU A 61 27.58 -14.36 25.43
C GLU A 61 27.25 -15.10 24.13
N ARG A 62 27.86 -16.26 23.89
CA ARG A 62 27.55 -17.07 22.70
C ARG A 62 26.08 -17.50 22.67
N GLY A 63 25.56 -17.99 23.78
CA GLY A 63 24.15 -18.35 23.91
C GLY A 63 23.21 -17.16 23.68
N ILE A 64 23.59 -15.97 24.14
CA ILE A 64 22.84 -14.72 23.87
C ILE A 64 22.82 -14.43 22.37
N ALA A 65 23.97 -14.49 21.68
CA ALA A 65 24.10 -14.20 20.25
C ALA A 65 23.23 -15.13 19.39
N TYR A 66 23.26 -16.44 19.65
CA TYR A 66 22.42 -17.41 18.94
C TYR A 66 20.92 -17.22 19.24
N SER A 67 20.57 -16.84 20.48
CA SER A 67 19.19 -16.53 20.86
C SER A 67 18.66 -15.31 20.11
N LEU A 68 19.46 -14.24 20.03
CA LEU A 68 19.14 -13.01 19.28
C LEU A 68 18.98 -13.29 17.78
N ARG A 69 19.87 -14.10 17.19
CA ARG A 69 19.71 -14.52 15.80
C ARG A 69 18.39 -15.27 15.57
N ASN A 70 18.03 -16.17 16.49
CA ASN A 70 16.78 -16.92 16.42
C ASN A 70 15.56 -16.01 16.54
N SER A 71 15.55 -15.08 17.51
CA SER A 71 14.46 -14.13 17.68
C SER A 71 14.35 -13.19 16.49
N SER A 72 15.48 -12.69 15.96
CA SER A 72 15.52 -11.89 14.74
C SER A 72 14.86 -12.60 13.55
N TYR A 73 15.23 -13.86 13.30
CA TYR A 73 14.61 -14.64 12.22
C TYR A 73 13.11 -14.86 12.45
N SER A 74 12.69 -15.08 13.69
CA SER A 74 11.26 -15.19 14.03
C SER A 74 10.51 -13.89 13.84
N HIS A 75 11.06 -12.75 14.27
CA HIS A 75 10.49 -11.42 14.08
C HIS A 75 10.35 -11.09 12.58
N TYR A 76 11.39 -11.37 11.78
CA TYR A 76 11.32 -11.33 10.31
C TYR A 76 10.14 -12.14 9.76
N LEU A 77 9.98 -13.38 10.23
CA LEU A 77 8.91 -14.26 9.76
C LEU A 77 7.51 -13.82 10.22
N LEU A 78 7.38 -13.09 11.31
CA LEU A 78 6.10 -12.58 11.82
C LEU A 78 5.75 -11.19 11.24
N GLY A 79 6.72 -10.50 10.66
CA GLY A 79 6.57 -9.15 10.11
C GLY A 79 6.94 -8.03 11.09
N ASP A 80 7.53 -8.35 12.25
CA ASP A 80 8.07 -7.37 13.19
C ASP A 80 9.51 -7.02 12.80
N TYR A 81 9.67 -6.26 11.73
CA TYR A 81 11.00 -5.98 11.17
C TYR A 81 11.86 -5.08 12.07
N ALA A 82 11.25 -4.21 12.88
CA ALA A 82 11.98 -3.34 13.81
C ALA A 82 12.68 -4.17 14.90
N SER A 83 11.93 -5.00 15.64
CA SER A 83 12.53 -5.90 16.64
C SER A 83 13.50 -6.89 16.00
N GLY A 84 13.19 -7.35 14.78
CA GLY A 84 14.06 -8.24 14.03
C GLY A 84 15.40 -7.61 13.66
N LEU A 85 15.41 -6.31 13.31
CA LEU A 85 16.60 -5.55 12.94
C LEU A 85 17.48 -5.31 14.17
N ASP A 86 16.88 -4.88 15.29
CA ASP A 86 17.57 -4.67 16.56
C ASP A 86 18.26 -5.96 17.04
N ASP A 87 17.51 -7.06 17.09
CA ASP A 87 18.04 -8.37 17.48
C ASP A 87 19.17 -8.83 16.52
N ALA A 88 19.06 -8.57 15.21
CA ALA A 88 20.08 -8.96 14.24
C ALA A 88 21.37 -8.16 14.39
N LEU A 89 21.27 -6.84 14.61
CA LEU A 89 22.41 -5.95 14.82
C LEU A 89 23.14 -6.29 16.12
N GLU A 90 22.38 -6.56 17.21
CA GLU A 90 22.96 -6.99 18.48
C GLU A 90 23.63 -8.36 18.35
N ALA A 91 22.98 -9.33 17.69
CA ALA A 91 23.57 -10.64 17.41
C ALA A 91 24.88 -10.52 16.61
N MET A 92 24.89 -9.69 15.55
CA MET A 92 26.07 -9.46 14.72
C MET A 92 27.23 -8.90 15.54
N SER A 93 27.00 -7.87 16.34
CA SER A 93 28.01 -7.26 17.22
C SER A 93 28.59 -8.27 18.23
N LEU A 94 27.73 -9.12 18.81
CA LEU A 94 28.17 -10.20 19.69
C LEU A 94 29.03 -11.23 18.94
N PHE A 95 28.60 -11.69 17.77
CA PHE A 95 29.36 -12.65 16.98
C PHE A 95 30.72 -12.09 16.53
N GLU A 96 30.80 -10.80 16.17
CA GLU A 96 32.06 -10.13 15.86
C GLU A 96 33.01 -10.11 17.06
N ARG A 97 32.51 -9.77 18.26
CA ARG A 97 33.31 -9.81 19.51
C ARG A 97 33.80 -11.21 19.86
N LEU A 98 33.01 -12.24 19.54
CA LEU A 98 33.34 -13.64 19.76
C LEU A 98 34.20 -14.25 18.64
N GLU A 99 34.52 -13.47 17.60
CA GLU A 99 35.20 -13.93 16.38
C GLU A 99 34.50 -15.11 15.68
N ASP A 100 33.17 -15.25 15.89
CA ASP A 100 32.34 -16.30 15.30
C ASP A 100 31.87 -15.88 13.90
N LYS A 101 32.72 -16.14 12.91
CA LYS A 101 32.44 -15.81 11.51
C LYS A 101 31.16 -16.47 10.96
N ASP A 102 30.84 -17.69 11.38
CA ASP A 102 29.61 -18.39 10.98
C ASP A 102 28.38 -17.64 11.56
N GLY A 103 28.47 -17.24 12.82
CA GLY A 103 27.47 -16.40 13.49
C GLY A 103 27.25 -15.06 12.79
N VAL A 104 28.34 -14.34 12.44
CA VAL A 104 28.27 -13.07 11.70
C VAL A 104 27.59 -13.26 10.35
N ALA A 105 27.97 -14.30 9.58
CA ALA A 105 27.35 -14.60 8.30
C ALA A 105 25.85 -14.91 8.44
N SER A 106 25.45 -15.58 9.52
CA SER A 106 24.05 -15.89 9.84
C SER A 106 23.24 -14.63 10.18
N ALA A 107 23.80 -13.74 11.01
CA ALA A 107 23.16 -12.47 11.38
C ALA A 107 22.98 -11.55 10.16
N LEU A 108 24.01 -11.44 9.31
CA LEU A 108 23.94 -10.71 8.04
C LEU A 108 22.86 -11.26 7.10
N ASN A 109 22.63 -12.58 7.11
CA ASN A 109 21.52 -13.16 6.35
C ASN A 109 20.14 -12.78 6.92
N CYS A 110 19.99 -12.63 8.24
CA CYS A 110 18.77 -12.10 8.84
C CYS A 110 18.57 -10.62 8.46
N LEU A 111 19.61 -9.80 8.60
CA LEU A 111 19.60 -8.39 8.18
C LEU A 111 19.19 -8.24 6.72
N GLY A 112 19.82 -9.00 5.82
CA GLY A 112 19.51 -8.92 4.40
C GLY A 112 18.06 -9.28 4.07
N ASN A 113 17.47 -10.24 4.78
CA ASN A 113 16.05 -10.58 4.62
C ASN A 113 15.13 -9.47 5.11
N ILE A 114 15.47 -8.84 6.24
CA ILE A 114 14.69 -7.73 6.82
C ILE A 114 14.77 -6.50 5.92
N TYR A 115 15.97 -6.07 5.51
CA TYR A 115 16.15 -4.96 4.58
C TYR A 115 15.38 -5.15 3.27
N ARG A 116 15.31 -6.39 2.76
CA ARG A 116 14.49 -6.70 1.58
C ARG A 116 13.01 -6.43 1.81
N CYS A 117 12.47 -6.80 2.97
CA CYS A 117 11.07 -6.54 3.33
C CYS A 117 10.79 -5.05 3.57
N LEU A 118 11.77 -4.30 4.08
CA LEU A 118 11.71 -2.84 4.24
C LEU A 118 11.82 -2.09 2.90
N GLY A 119 12.15 -2.77 1.81
CA GLY A 119 12.39 -2.15 0.49
C GLY A 119 13.79 -1.54 0.33
N GLU A 120 14.68 -1.77 1.29
CA GLU A 120 16.08 -1.33 1.26
C GLU A 120 16.94 -2.33 0.49
N TYR A 121 16.63 -2.53 -0.79
CA TYR A 121 17.23 -3.59 -1.61
C TYR A 121 18.75 -3.48 -1.72
N SER A 122 19.29 -2.25 -1.72
CA SER A 122 20.75 -2.03 -1.74
C SER A 122 21.44 -2.53 -0.46
N GLU A 123 20.86 -2.28 0.71
CA GLU A 123 21.40 -2.77 1.99
C GLU A 123 21.20 -4.28 2.15
N SER A 124 20.10 -4.81 1.62
CA SER A 124 19.88 -6.26 1.51
C SER A 124 20.99 -6.93 0.70
N ILE A 125 21.31 -6.40 -0.49
CA ILE A 125 22.37 -6.91 -1.36
C ILE A 125 23.74 -6.82 -0.66
N LYS A 126 24.06 -5.70 -0.01
CA LYS A 126 25.32 -5.55 0.75
C LYS A 126 25.44 -6.59 1.86
N SER A 127 24.38 -6.77 2.65
CA SER A 127 24.34 -7.72 3.77
C SER A 127 24.53 -9.16 3.29
N HIS A 128 23.79 -9.57 2.26
CA HIS A 128 23.94 -10.92 1.70
C HIS A 128 25.29 -11.13 0.98
N SER A 129 25.86 -10.09 0.35
CA SER A 129 27.20 -10.17 -0.27
C SER A 129 28.29 -10.37 0.77
N ARG A 130 28.20 -9.66 1.90
CA ARG A 130 29.13 -9.85 3.02
C ARG A 130 28.98 -11.21 3.67
N SER A 131 27.75 -11.69 3.82
CA SER A 131 27.47 -13.06 4.30
C SER A 131 28.08 -14.11 3.37
N LEU A 132 27.90 -13.96 2.05
CA LEU A 132 28.49 -14.85 1.04
C LEU A 132 30.01 -14.92 1.17
N GLN A 133 30.68 -13.76 1.24
CA GLN A 133 32.14 -13.69 1.38
C GLN A 133 32.63 -14.47 2.61
N LEU A 134 31.98 -14.30 3.76
CA LEU A 134 32.34 -15.02 4.98
C LEU A 134 32.13 -16.53 4.84
N CYS A 135 31.01 -16.95 4.24
CA CYS A 135 30.74 -18.37 3.98
C CYS A 135 31.77 -18.99 3.03
N GLU A 136 32.23 -18.25 2.03
CA GLU A 136 33.31 -18.68 1.11
C GLU A 136 34.65 -18.81 1.84
N GLU A 137 35.03 -17.84 2.68
CA GLU A 137 36.23 -17.92 3.52
C GLU A 137 36.22 -19.17 4.43
N LEU A 138 35.05 -19.52 4.94
CA LEU A 138 34.83 -20.69 5.80
C LEU A 138 34.68 -22.00 5.01
N ASN A 139 34.67 -21.95 3.67
CA ASN A 139 34.35 -23.08 2.79
C ASN A 139 32.99 -23.74 3.09
N ASN A 140 32.05 -22.98 3.66
CA ASN A 140 30.71 -23.42 3.97
C ASN A 140 29.81 -23.31 2.72
N LYS A 141 29.91 -24.32 1.85
CA LYS A 141 29.17 -24.36 0.58
C LYS A 141 27.64 -24.23 0.75
N HIS A 142 27.09 -24.78 1.82
CA HIS A 142 25.65 -24.73 2.08
C HIS A 142 25.17 -23.30 2.33
N GLU A 143 25.82 -22.59 3.27
CA GLU A 143 25.44 -21.20 3.57
C GLU A 143 25.85 -20.22 2.46
N ALA A 144 26.94 -20.48 1.72
CA ALA A 144 27.30 -19.71 0.54
C ALA A 144 26.21 -19.78 -0.54
N ALA A 145 25.72 -20.99 -0.86
CA ALA A 145 24.63 -21.15 -1.82
C ALA A 145 23.34 -20.46 -1.35
N LYS A 146 23.03 -20.51 -0.05
CA LYS A 146 21.87 -19.81 0.52
C LYS A 146 22.02 -18.29 0.44
N ALA A 147 23.21 -17.73 0.67
CA ALA A 147 23.48 -16.31 0.51
C ALA A 147 23.32 -15.87 -0.96
N LEU A 148 23.87 -16.64 -1.92
CA LEU A 148 23.64 -16.43 -3.36
C LEU A 148 22.16 -16.46 -3.72
N ASN A 149 21.40 -17.40 -3.16
CA ASN A 149 19.97 -17.48 -3.39
C ASN A 149 19.21 -16.23 -2.91
N ASN A 150 19.61 -15.69 -1.76
CA ASN A 150 19.02 -14.48 -1.19
C ASN A 150 19.45 -13.21 -1.95
N LEU A 151 20.70 -13.14 -2.43
CA LEU A 151 21.16 -12.09 -3.35
C LEU A 151 20.29 -12.04 -4.59
N GLY A 152 19.95 -13.20 -5.15
CA GLY A 152 19.05 -13.28 -6.30
C GLY A 152 17.68 -12.69 -6.03
N GLY A 153 17.13 -12.94 -4.83
CA GLY A 153 15.93 -12.25 -4.35
C GLY A 153 16.10 -10.73 -4.24
N GLY A 154 17.22 -10.25 -3.72
CA GLY A 154 17.53 -8.81 -3.65
C GLY A 154 17.57 -8.15 -5.03
N TYR A 155 18.29 -8.75 -5.99
CA TYR A 155 18.34 -8.25 -7.37
C TYR A 155 17.00 -8.34 -8.10
N LEU A 156 16.21 -9.39 -7.84
CA LEU A 156 14.86 -9.54 -8.38
C LEU A 156 13.97 -8.35 -8.00
N HIS A 157 13.93 -7.97 -6.72
CA HIS A 157 13.13 -6.85 -6.26
C HIS A 157 13.69 -5.48 -6.68
N LEU A 158 15.01 -5.38 -6.90
CA LEU A 158 15.64 -4.20 -7.50
C LEU A 158 15.31 -4.05 -9.01
N GLY A 159 14.84 -5.12 -9.66
CA GLY A 159 14.55 -5.16 -11.10
C GLY A 159 15.75 -5.56 -11.98
N ASP A 160 16.89 -5.93 -11.39
CA ASP A 160 18.05 -6.46 -12.12
C ASP A 160 17.89 -7.97 -12.32
N TYR A 161 16.96 -8.34 -13.20
CA TYR A 161 16.61 -9.74 -13.48
C TYR A 161 17.79 -10.55 -14.02
N ALA A 162 18.72 -9.92 -14.73
CA ALA A 162 19.90 -10.58 -15.28
C ALA A 162 20.87 -11.02 -14.16
N LYS A 163 21.21 -10.11 -13.23
CA LYS A 163 22.03 -10.49 -12.07
C LYS A 163 21.31 -11.45 -11.15
N ALA A 164 20.01 -11.28 -10.95
CA ALA A 164 19.21 -12.21 -10.17
C ALA A 164 19.34 -13.65 -10.69
N LEU A 165 19.21 -13.82 -12.02
CA LEU A 165 19.33 -15.11 -12.67
C LEU A 165 20.74 -15.69 -12.54
N GLU A 166 21.78 -14.86 -12.75
CA GLU A 166 23.18 -15.27 -12.63
C GLU A 166 23.49 -15.85 -11.24
N VAL A 167 23.20 -15.10 -10.18
CA VAL A 167 23.52 -15.54 -8.80
C VAL A 167 22.65 -16.71 -8.35
N ASN A 168 21.39 -16.79 -8.78
CA ASN A 168 20.56 -17.96 -8.48
C ASN A 168 21.02 -19.22 -9.24
N GLN A 169 21.55 -19.10 -10.47
CA GLN A 169 22.17 -20.21 -11.19
C GLN A 169 23.46 -20.69 -10.52
N GLN A 170 24.29 -19.79 -9.99
CA GLN A 170 25.45 -20.14 -9.18
C GLN A 170 25.03 -20.90 -7.92
N SER A 171 24.02 -20.40 -7.20
CA SER A 171 23.41 -21.11 -6.06
C SER A 171 22.92 -22.50 -6.45
N LEU A 172 22.19 -22.62 -7.56
CA LEU A 172 21.62 -23.89 -8.02
C LEU A 172 22.73 -24.92 -8.25
N LYS A 173 23.79 -24.54 -8.96
CA LYS A 173 24.93 -25.41 -9.23
C LYS A 173 25.57 -25.94 -7.95
N ILE A 174 25.83 -25.06 -6.97
CA ILE A 174 26.42 -25.49 -5.68
C ILE A 174 25.47 -26.43 -4.94
N LYS A 175 24.16 -26.12 -4.93
CA LYS A 175 23.15 -26.96 -4.27
C LYS A 175 23.01 -28.33 -4.93
N GLU A 176 23.15 -28.42 -6.26
CA GLU A 176 23.19 -29.70 -6.99
C GLU A 176 24.42 -30.52 -6.58
N GLU A 177 25.60 -29.89 -6.52
CA GLU A 177 26.86 -30.54 -6.12
C GLU A 177 26.77 -31.13 -4.69
N ILE A 178 26.24 -30.37 -3.74
CA ILE A 178 26.14 -30.81 -2.33
C ILE A 178 24.83 -31.53 -2.00
N LYS A 179 23.93 -31.69 -2.98
CA LYS A 179 22.58 -32.26 -2.81
C LYS A 179 21.79 -31.57 -1.68
N ALA A 180 21.79 -30.24 -1.68
CA ALA A 180 21.15 -29.46 -0.63
C ALA A 180 19.63 -29.70 -0.58
N PRO A 181 19.02 -29.89 0.61
CA PRO A 181 17.59 -30.12 0.73
C PRO A 181 16.75 -28.90 0.34
N ASP A 182 17.31 -27.69 0.41
CA ASP A 182 16.63 -26.45 0.05
C ASP A 182 16.83 -26.05 -1.43
N LEU A 183 17.29 -26.97 -2.28
CA LEU A 183 17.39 -26.80 -3.74
C LEU A 183 16.06 -26.42 -4.41
N PRO A 184 14.90 -27.01 -4.04
CA PRO A 184 13.62 -26.65 -4.64
C PRO A 184 13.31 -25.15 -4.54
N THR A 185 13.67 -24.51 -3.41
CA THR A 185 13.47 -23.06 -3.23
C THR A 185 14.25 -22.24 -4.26
N THR A 186 15.46 -22.65 -4.62
CA THR A 186 16.26 -21.96 -5.64
C THR A 186 15.67 -22.15 -7.05
N LEU A 187 15.17 -23.34 -7.36
CA LEU A 187 14.43 -23.58 -8.61
C LEU A 187 13.18 -22.69 -8.69
N SER A 188 12.42 -22.56 -7.59
CA SER A 188 11.27 -21.65 -7.53
C SER A 188 11.69 -20.19 -7.73
N ASN A 189 12.78 -19.73 -7.14
CA ASN A 189 13.24 -18.35 -7.32
C ASN A 189 13.64 -18.06 -8.78
N ILE A 190 14.30 -19.02 -9.46
CA ILE A 190 14.60 -18.90 -10.90
C ILE A 190 13.30 -18.86 -11.72
N GLY A 191 12.33 -19.71 -11.39
CA GLY A 191 11.02 -19.69 -12.02
C GLY A 191 10.30 -18.34 -11.87
N LEU A 192 10.38 -17.70 -10.70
CA LEU A 192 9.86 -16.35 -10.46
C LEU A 192 10.58 -15.30 -11.30
N ILE A 193 11.91 -15.38 -11.44
CA ILE A 193 12.68 -14.45 -12.29
C ILE A 193 12.19 -14.53 -13.75
N TYR A 194 12.05 -15.74 -14.29
CA TYR A 194 11.50 -15.92 -15.65
C TYR A 194 10.06 -15.42 -15.77
N GLN A 195 9.24 -15.58 -14.73
CA GLN A 195 7.89 -15.03 -14.70
C GLN A 195 7.90 -13.50 -14.81
N HIS A 196 8.79 -12.82 -14.08
CA HIS A 196 8.96 -11.37 -14.16
C HIS A 196 9.54 -10.90 -15.51
N LEU A 197 10.34 -11.73 -16.17
CA LEU A 197 10.81 -11.51 -17.55
C LEU A 197 9.71 -11.75 -18.60
N GLY A 198 8.56 -12.30 -18.22
CA GLY A 198 7.47 -12.66 -19.14
C GLY A 198 7.68 -13.99 -19.87
N ASP A 199 8.75 -14.74 -19.56
CA ASP A 199 8.96 -16.09 -20.09
C ASP A 199 8.23 -17.13 -19.23
N HIS A 200 6.92 -17.20 -19.40
CA HIS A 200 6.06 -18.13 -18.66
C HIS A 200 6.41 -19.60 -18.92
N LYS A 201 7.00 -19.93 -20.08
CA LYS A 201 7.40 -21.31 -20.41
C LYS A 201 8.59 -21.76 -19.57
N GLN A 202 9.64 -20.96 -19.51
CA GLN A 202 10.79 -21.24 -18.65
C GLN A 202 10.39 -21.22 -17.17
N SER A 203 9.53 -20.27 -16.78
CA SER A 203 8.97 -20.20 -15.43
C SER A 203 8.32 -21.53 -15.01
N ILE A 204 7.41 -22.07 -15.83
CA ILE A 204 6.75 -23.36 -15.60
C ILE A 204 7.76 -24.52 -15.54
N ASP A 205 8.74 -24.57 -16.44
CA ASP A 205 9.77 -25.63 -16.45
C ASP A 205 10.54 -25.67 -15.12
N TYR A 206 10.98 -24.51 -14.61
CA TYR A 206 11.69 -24.42 -13.33
C TYR A 206 10.79 -24.75 -12.14
N PHE A 207 9.52 -24.34 -12.15
CA PHE A 207 8.59 -24.73 -11.09
C PHE A 207 8.28 -26.24 -11.10
N LEU A 208 8.16 -26.86 -12.27
CA LEU A 208 7.99 -28.32 -12.38
C LEU A 208 9.22 -29.09 -11.88
N LYS A 209 10.43 -28.62 -12.22
CA LYS A 209 11.68 -29.17 -11.66
C LYS A 209 11.71 -29.04 -10.13
N GLY A 210 11.32 -27.88 -9.60
CA GLY A 210 11.21 -27.63 -8.17
C GLY A 210 10.23 -28.57 -7.49
N LEU A 211 9.04 -28.74 -8.08
CA LEU A 211 7.98 -29.64 -7.62
C LEU A 211 8.44 -31.10 -7.60
N GLN A 212 9.10 -31.55 -8.67
CA GLN A 212 9.65 -32.90 -8.73
C GLN A 212 10.65 -33.11 -7.60
N LYS A 213 11.61 -32.18 -7.45
CA LYS A 213 12.65 -32.29 -6.43
C LYS A 213 12.07 -32.26 -5.01
N SER A 214 11.10 -31.40 -4.74
CA SER A 214 10.45 -31.33 -3.42
C SER A 214 9.74 -32.63 -3.07
N ARG A 215 9.08 -33.28 -4.04
CA ARG A 215 8.45 -34.61 -3.85
C ARG A 215 9.48 -35.70 -3.59
N GLU A 216 10.60 -35.70 -4.32
CA GLU A 216 11.69 -36.68 -4.12
C GLU A 216 12.28 -36.64 -2.70
N ILE A 217 12.41 -35.45 -2.12
CA ILE A 217 13.00 -35.27 -0.78
C ILE A 217 11.95 -35.19 0.34
N GLY A 218 10.65 -35.25 0.01
CA GLY A 218 9.56 -35.12 0.98
C GLY A 218 9.38 -33.73 1.60
N ASP A 219 9.85 -32.66 0.93
CA ASP A 219 9.65 -31.28 1.40
C ASP A 219 8.27 -30.77 0.96
N SER A 220 7.27 -31.03 1.81
CA SER A 220 5.87 -30.62 1.57
C SER A 220 5.67 -29.11 1.49
N ARG A 221 6.54 -28.32 2.15
CA ARG A 221 6.50 -26.87 2.07
C ARG A 221 6.93 -26.39 0.69
N SER A 222 8.08 -26.84 0.21
CA SER A 222 8.54 -26.46 -1.13
C SER A 222 7.62 -27.01 -2.22
N GLU A 223 7.03 -28.20 -2.02
CA GLU A 223 6.01 -28.75 -2.93
C GLU A 223 4.81 -27.82 -3.06
N SER A 224 4.23 -27.40 -1.94
CA SER A 224 3.07 -26.49 -1.93
C SER A 224 3.39 -25.14 -2.58
N VAL A 225 4.58 -24.59 -2.33
CA VAL A 225 5.05 -23.34 -2.97
C VAL A 225 5.20 -23.51 -4.49
N CYS A 226 5.83 -24.59 -4.97
CA CYS A 226 5.97 -24.83 -6.40
C CYS A 226 4.62 -25.01 -7.09
N LEU A 227 3.68 -25.73 -6.47
CA LEU A 227 2.31 -25.88 -6.97
C LEU A 227 1.59 -24.53 -7.06
N ALA A 228 1.68 -23.69 -6.03
CA ALA A 228 1.07 -22.36 -6.04
C ALA A 228 1.65 -21.46 -7.14
N HIS A 229 2.97 -21.50 -7.34
CA HIS A 229 3.61 -20.74 -8.41
C HIS A 229 3.27 -21.27 -9.82
N LEU A 230 3.10 -22.59 -9.98
CA LEU A 230 2.58 -23.16 -11.22
C LEU A 230 1.16 -22.65 -11.49
N GLY A 231 0.30 -22.64 -10.47
CA GLY A 231 -1.04 -22.08 -10.55
C GLY A 231 -1.02 -20.64 -11.08
N GLU A 232 -0.17 -19.80 -10.50
CA GLU A 232 0.01 -18.41 -10.90
C GLU A 232 0.58 -18.26 -12.33
N ALA A 233 1.57 -19.08 -12.71
CA ALA A 233 2.12 -19.05 -14.06
C ALA A 233 1.09 -19.44 -15.13
N TYR A 234 0.26 -20.46 -14.87
CA TYR A 234 -0.84 -20.83 -15.76
C TYR A 234 -1.95 -19.77 -15.80
N ARG A 235 -2.21 -19.08 -14.68
CA ARG A 235 -3.14 -17.93 -14.64
C ARG A 235 -2.66 -16.82 -15.58
N PHE A 236 -1.37 -16.46 -15.55
CA PHE A 236 -0.80 -15.47 -16.46
C PHE A 236 -0.88 -15.88 -17.94
N MET A 237 -0.88 -17.18 -18.24
CA MET A 237 -1.09 -17.69 -19.60
C MET A 237 -2.57 -17.75 -20.01
N GLY A 238 -3.51 -17.40 -19.12
CA GLY A 238 -4.96 -17.51 -19.37
C GLY A 238 -5.50 -18.94 -19.29
N ASN A 239 -4.69 -19.92 -18.87
CA ASN A 239 -5.14 -21.30 -18.66
C ASN A 239 -5.68 -21.46 -17.23
N TYR A 240 -6.89 -20.98 -17.00
CA TYR A 240 -7.51 -20.97 -15.68
C TYR A 240 -7.84 -22.37 -15.14
N THR A 241 -8.07 -23.36 -16.00
CA THR A 241 -8.31 -24.74 -15.58
C THR A 241 -7.09 -25.34 -14.92
N SER A 242 -5.93 -25.31 -15.58
CA SER A 242 -4.68 -25.79 -14.99
C SER A 242 -4.27 -24.95 -13.78
N ALA A 243 -4.50 -23.62 -13.83
CA ALA A 243 -4.23 -22.76 -12.69
C ALA A 243 -5.01 -23.21 -11.44
N LEU A 244 -6.31 -23.49 -11.58
CA LEU A 244 -7.16 -23.94 -10.49
C LEU A 244 -6.72 -25.32 -9.97
N GLU A 245 -6.41 -26.27 -10.85
CA GLU A 245 -5.94 -27.61 -10.48
C GLU A 245 -4.67 -27.55 -9.62
N TYR A 246 -3.66 -26.78 -10.04
CA TYR A 246 -2.43 -26.64 -9.28
C TYR A 246 -2.65 -25.92 -7.95
N GLN A 247 -3.53 -24.92 -7.92
CA GLN A 247 -3.84 -24.19 -6.71
C GLN A 247 -4.57 -25.05 -5.66
N LEU A 248 -5.48 -25.92 -6.11
CA LEU A 248 -6.16 -26.88 -5.24
C LEU A 248 -5.20 -27.96 -4.72
N GLN A 249 -4.29 -28.45 -5.55
CA GLN A 249 -3.22 -29.35 -5.10
C GLN A 249 -2.31 -28.68 -4.06
N ALA A 250 -1.93 -27.41 -4.28
CA ALA A 250 -1.14 -26.64 -3.32
C ALA A 250 -1.87 -26.55 -1.96
N MET A 251 -3.18 -26.29 -2.01
CA MET A 251 -4.05 -26.21 -0.83
C MET A 251 -4.07 -27.53 -0.07
N GLU A 252 -4.31 -28.65 -0.75
CA GLU A 252 -4.36 -29.99 -0.16
C GLU A 252 -3.04 -30.34 0.55
N VAL A 253 -1.89 -30.11 -0.11
CA VAL A 253 -0.57 -30.36 0.48
C VAL A 253 -0.36 -29.47 1.70
N SER A 254 -0.73 -28.18 1.63
CA SER A 254 -0.57 -27.25 2.75
C SER A 254 -1.42 -27.64 3.97
N GLN A 255 -2.68 -28.04 3.76
CA GLN A 255 -3.60 -28.43 4.83
C GLN A 255 -3.21 -29.74 5.49
N LYS A 256 -2.81 -30.74 4.70
CA LYS A 256 -2.34 -32.04 5.20
C LYS A 256 -1.12 -31.92 6.10
N ASN A 257 -0.28 -30.91 5.86
CA ASN A 257 0.96 -30.66 6.60
C ASN A 257 0.83 -29.47 7.57
N GLU A 258 -0.39 -28.97 7.82
CA GLU A 258 -0.70 -27.87 8.73
C GLU A 258 0.10 -26.57 8.47
N ASN A 259 0.51 -26.34 7.21
CA ASN A 259 1.29 -25.18 6.79
C ASN A 259 0.39 -23.93 6.59
N ARG A 260 -0.18 -23.42 7.68
CA ARG A 260 -1.13 -22.28 7.69
C ARG A 260 -0.62 -21.04 6.97
N ARG A 261 0.68 -20.74 7.03
CA ARG A 261 1.26 -19.59 6.32
C ARG A 261 1.12 -19.71 4.81
N ILE A 262 1.38 -20.90 4.26
CA ILE A 262 1.28 -21.14 2.82
C ILE A 262 -0.21 -21.15 2.40
N GLU A 263 -1.08 -21.71 3.24
CA GLU A 263 -2.54 -21.70 3.06
C GLU A 263 -3.07 -20.27 2.84
N GLY A 264 -2.65 -19.31 3.65
CA GLY A 264 -3.03 -17.90 3.50
C GLY A 264 -2.65 -17.31 2.14
N GLY A 265 -1.41 -17.56 1.67
CA GLY A 265 -0.96 -17.13 0.35
C GLY A 265 -1.71 -17.83 -0.79
N ILE A 266 -2.03 -19.12 -0.62
CA ILE A 266 -2.80 -19.89 -1.61
C ILE A 266 -4.21 -19.32 -1.78
N PHE A 267 -4.85 -18.89 -0.68
CA PHE A 267 -6.15 -18.20 -0.75
C PHE A 267 -6.09 -16.88 -1.53
N ILE A 268 -4.99 -16.12 -1.40
CA ILE A 268 -4.80 -14.88 -2.18
C ILE A 268 -4.67 -15.22 -3.68
N TYR A 269 -3.88 -16.23 -4.05
CA TYR A 269 -3.78 -16.66 -5.45
C TYR A 269 -5.10 -17.22 -6.01
N LEU A 270 -5.86 -18.00 -5.23
CA LEU A 270 -7.22 -18.42 -5.62
C LEU A 270 -8.13 -17.22 -5.84
N GLY A 271 -8.05 -16.21 -4.97
CA GLY A 271 -8.84 -14.99 -5.13
C GLY A 271 -8.53 -14.26 -6.43
N LYS A 272 -7.24 -14.13 -6.78
CA LYS A 272 -6.80 -13.53 -8.05
C LYS A 272 -7.29 -14.33 -9.25
N LEU A 273 -7.16 -15.66 -9.19
CA LEU A 273 -7.65 -16.56 -10.23
C LEU A 273 -9.15 -16.43 -10.46
N TYR A 274 -9.96 -16.50 -9.39
CA TYR A 274 -11.41 -16.34 -9.51
C TYR A 274 -11.79 -14.93 -9.98
N GLN A 275 -11.02 -13.91 -9.62
CA GLN A 275 -11.23 -12.56 -10.11
C GLN A 275 -11.03 -12.47 -11.63
N ASP A 276 -10.02 -13.13 -12.18
CA ASP A 276 -9.77 -13.17 -13.64
C ASP A 276 -10.79 -14.04 -14.39
N MET A 277 -11.42 -14.99 -13.70
CA MET A 277 -12.55 -15.77 -14.21
C MET A 277 -13.90 -15.04 -14.06
N GLU A 278 -13.90 -13.80 -13.57
CA GLU A 278 -15.10 -12.99 -13.26
C GLU A 278 -16.02 -13.63 -12.19
N GLU A 279 -15.51 -14.61 -11.43
CA GLU A 279 -16.19 -15.26 -10.33
C GLU A 279 -16.00 -14.48 -9.03
N HIS A 280 -16.52 -13.25 -9.01
CA HIS A 280 -16.21 -12.29 -7.96
C HIS A 280 -16.56 -12.77 -6.55
N ASP A 281 -17.63 -13.55 -6.35
CA ASP A 281 -18.03 -14.02 -5.01
C ASP A 281 -17.09 -15.09 -4.46
N LYS A 282 -16.58 -15.98 -5.33
CA LYS A 282 -15.53 -16.93 -4.94
C LYS A 282 -14.21 -16.21 -4.68
N ALA A 283 -13.91 -15.16 -5.45
CA ALA A 283 -12.74 -14.31 -5.20
C ALA A 283 -12.82 -13.66 -3.80
N LEU A 284 -13.97 -13.06 -3.48
CA LEU A 284 -14.20 -12.44 -2.17
C LEU A 284 -14.07 -13.44 -1.03
N ALA A 285 -14.71 -14.61 -1.15
CA ALA A 285 -14.60 -15.66 -0.14
C ALA A 285 -13.15 -16.14 0.05
N SER A 286 -12.40 -16.27 -1.04
CA SER A 286 -11.00 -16.68 -0.99
C SER A 286 -10.13 -15.64 -0.27
N TYR A 287 -10.26 -14.35 -0.62
CA TYR A 287 -9.51 -13.30 0.06
C TYR A 287 -9.86 -13.17 1.55
N LEU A 288 -11.14 -13.28 1.92
CA LEU A 288 -11.57 -13.27 3.33
C LEU A 288 -11.01 -14.45 4.12
N ASN A 289 -10.92 -15.64 3.51
CA ASN A 289 -10.29 -16.79 4.14
C ASN A 289 -8.77 -16.57 4.31
N GLY A 290 -8.10 -16.01 3.29
CA GLY A 290 -6.69 -15.64 3.37
C GLY A 290 -6.42 -14.64 4.50
N LEU A 291 -7.25 -13.59 4.61
CA LEU A 291 -7.19 -12.60 5.68
C LEU A 291 -7.37 -13.26 7.07
N ARG A 292 -8.37 -14.12 7.22
CA ARG A 292 -8.63 -14.84 8.48
C ARG A 292 -7.42 -15.68 8.90
N VAL A 293 -6.83 -16.43 7.97
CA VAL A 293 -5.64 -17.24 8.23
C VAL A 293 -4.47 -16.34 8.66
N ALA A 294 -4.23 -15.24 7.95
CA ALA A 294 -3.17 -14.28 8.28
C ALA A 294 -3.33 -13.71 9.70
N GLN A 295 -4.56 -13.36 10.10
CA GLN A 295 -4.87 -12.88 11.45
C GLN A 295 -4.68 -13.96 12.53
N GLN A 296 -5.10 -15.19 12.28
CA GLN A 296 -4.93 -16.31 13.21
C GLN A 296 -3.45 -16.61 13.50
N ILE A 297 -2.62 -16.59 12.46
CA ILE A 297 -1.18 -16.81 12.63
C ILE A 297 -0.43 -15.54 13.08
N GLY A 298 -1.07 -14.36 13.02
CA GLY A 298 -0.46 -13.08 13.36
C GLY A 298 0.59 -12.61 12.35
N HIS A 299 0.45 -12.96 11.08
CA HIS A 299 1.40 -12.59 10.01
C HIS A 299 0.95 -11.28 9.36
N ARG A 300 1.44 -10.16 9.91
CA ARG A 300 1.02 -8.79 9.54
C ARG A 300 1.19 -8.49 8.05
N LEU A 301 2.27 -8.97 7.43
CA LEU A 301 2.50 -8.78 6.00
C LEU A 301 1.38 -9.38 5.14
N SER A 302 0.97 -10.62 5.41
CA SER A 302 -0.11 -11.26 4.64
C SER A 302 -1.48 -10.70 4.98
N GLU A 303 -1.66 -10.15 6.18
CA GLU A 303 -2.86 -9.40 6.53
C GLU A 303 -3.00 -8.15 5.64
N SER A 304 -1.92 -7.37 5.51
CA SER A 304 -1.84 -6.23 4.60
C SER A 304 -2.08 -6.65 3.14
N GLU A 305 -1.43 -7.71 2.65
CA GLU A 305 -1.64 -8.23 1.29
C GLU A 305 -3.09 -8.66 1.03
N ALA A 306 -3.76 -9.29 2.00
CA ALA A 306 -5.15 -9.72 1.86
C ALA A 306 -6.10 -8.51 1.82
N PHE A 307 -5.88 -7.49 2.66
CA PHE A 307 -6.62 -6.23 2.61
C PHE A 307 -6.43 -5.51 1.27
N MET A 308 -5.21 -5.50 0.75
CA MET A 308 -4.89 -4.94 -0.56
C MET A 308 -5.65 -5.64 -1.69
N ALA A 309 -5.70 -6.97 -1.66
CA ALA A 309 -6.43 -7.77 -2.64
C ALA A 309 -7.95 -7.59 -2.55
N LEU A 310 -8.50 -7.48 -1.33
CA LEU A 310 -9.91 -7.12 -1.11
C LEU A 310 -10.22 -5.72 -1.66
N GLY A 311 -9.34 -4.76 -1.41
CA GLY A 311 -9.44 -3.41 -1.94
C GLY A 311 -9.48 -3.36 -3.45
N GLU A 312 -8.62 -4.14 -4.13
CA GLU A 312 -8.64 -4.29 -5.59
C GLU A 312 -9.98 -4.85 -6.08
N LEU A 313 -10.47 -5.91 -5.44
CA LEU A 313 -11.73 -6.56 -5.82
C LEU A 313 -12.92 -5.61 -5.65
N TYR A 314 -13.01 -4.90 -4.52
CA TYR A 314 -14.08 -3.92 -4.31
C TYR A 314 -13.99 -2.76 -5.29
N CYS A 315 -12.79 -2.32 -5.67
CA CYS A 315 -12.61 -1.33 -6.73
C CYS A 315 -13.15 -1.83 -8.08
N LYS A 316 -12.92 -3.10 -8.43
CA LYS A 316 -13.47 -3.70 -9.67
C LYS A 316 -14.99 -3.82 -9.65
N ARG A 317 -15.58 -4.02 -8.47
CA ARG A 317 -17.04 -4.04 -8.25
C ARG A 317 -17.68 -2.66 -8.14
N GLU A 318 -16.90 -1.58 -8.28
CA GLU A 318 -17.33 -0.19 -8.05
C GLU A 318 -17.84 0.09 -6.61
N GLU A 319 -17.51 -0.79 -5.65
CA GLU A 319 -17.80 -0.63 -4.24
C GLU A 319 -16.73 0.25 -3.56
N TYR A 320 -16.54 1.47 -4.06
CA TYR A 320 -15.39 2.31 -3.74
C TYR A 320 -15.23 2.61 -2.24
N ALA A 321 -16.32 2.74 -1.48
CA ALA A 321 -16.24 2.95 -0.03
C ALA A 321 -15.55 1.78 0.69
N LYS A 322 -15.92 0.53 0.35
CA LYS A 322 -15.29 -0.67 0.91
C LYS A 322 -13.87 -0.86 0.40
N ALA A 323 -13.61 -0.46 -0.85
CA ALA A 323 -12.27 -0.47 -1.42
C ALA A 323 -11.34 0.45 -0.63
N ILE A 324 -11.76 1.69 -0.38
CA ILE A 324 -10.98 2.66 0.41
C ILE A 324 -10.77 2.15 1.83
N GLU A 325 -11.80 1.63 2.50
CA GLU A 325 -11.67 1.05 3.84
C GLU A 325 -10.62 -0.08 3.87
N SER A 326 -10.76 -1.05 2.96
CA SER A 326 -9.84 -2.20 2.88
C SER A 326 -8.41 -1.76 2.59
N LEU A 327 -8.21 -0.87 1.61
CA LEU A 327 -6.88 -0.36 1.26
C LEU A 327 -6.27 0.49 2.38
N SER A 328 -7.08 1.26 3.11
CA SER A 328 -6.62 2.06 4.25
C SER A 328 -6.19 1.17 5.41
N SER A 329 -6.93 0.08 5.69
CA SER A 329 -6.50 -0.94 6.65
C SER A 329 -5.20 -1.61 6.20
N GLY A 330 -5.09 -1.99 4.93
CA GLY A 330 -3.87 -2.60 4.37
C GLY A 330 -2.66 -1.66 4.44
N LEU A 331 -2.86 -0.37 4.13
CA LEU A 331 -1.86 0.69 4.22
C LEU A 331 -1.39 0.91 5.66
N SER A 332 -2.32 1.05 6.61
CA SER A 332 -1.96 1.27 8.02
C SER A 332 -1.11 0.12 8.57
N ILE A 333 -1.42 -1.12 8.22
CA ILE A 333 -0.59 -2.28 8.58
C ILE A 333 0.77 -2.20 7.88
N ALA A 334 0.79 -1.85 6.59
CA ALA A 334 2.03 -1.73 5.82
C ALA A 334 2.96 -0.65 6.38
N GLU A 335 2.41 0.47 6.85
CA GLU A 335 3.13 1.55 7.53
C GLU A 335 3.67 1.09 8.89
N GLU A 336 2.86 0.37 9.68
CA GLU A 336 3.29 -0.20 10.97
C GLU A 336 4.49 -1.13 10.83
N ILE A 337 4.49 -2.00 9.81
CA ILE A 337 5.60 -2.91 9.54
C ILE A 337 6.64 -2.32 8.58
N GLU A 338 6.53 -1.05 8.20
CA GLU A 338 7.44 -0.37 7.26
C GLU A 338 7.66 -1.14 5.92
N CYS A 339 6.65 -1.87 5.43
CA CYS A 339 6.75 -2.61 4.18
C CYS A 339 6.56 -1.66 2.98
N SER A 340 7.67 -1.13 2.47
CA SER A 340 7.69 -0.17 1.36
C SER A 340 6.90 -0.64 0.13
N GLU A 341 6.94 -1.93 -0.22
CA GLU A 341 6.23 -2.46 -1.38
C GLU A 341 4.71 -2.35 -1.24
N ASN A 342 4.16 -2.68 -0.07
CA ASN A 342 2.72 -2.60 0.18
C ASN A 342 2.25 -1.16 0.36
N ILE A 343 3.04 -0.32 1.05
CA ILE A 343 2.76 1.12 1.18
C ILE A 343 2.63 1.76 -0.21
N PHE A 344 3.63 1.52 -1.06
CA PHE A 344 3.65 1.98 -2.45
C PHE A 344 2.39 1.53 -3.23
N LYS A 345 2.06 0.22 -3.19
CA LYS A 345 0.88 -0.30 -3.91
C LYS A 345 -0.43 0.29 -3.37
N ALA A 346 -0.55 0.48 -2.06
CA ALA A 346 -1.73 1.03 -1.41
C ALA A 346 -1.99 2.48 -1.82
N HIS A 347 -0.96 3.34 -1.75
CA HIS A 347 -1.08 4.72 -2.20
C HIS A 347 -1.43 4.81 -3.69
N HIS A 348 -0.83 3.96 -4.53
CA HIS A 348 -1.19 3.92 -5.95
C HIS A 348 -2.67 3.61 -6.16
N MET A 349 -3.17 2.54 -5.53
CA MET A 349 -4.57 2.12 -5.69
C MET A 349 -5.55 3.14 -5.13
N LEU A 350 -5.27 3.72 -3.96
CA LEU A 350 -6.08 4.79 -3.37
C LEU A 350 -6.12 6.01 -4.28
N SER A 351 -4.99 6.40 -4.87
CA SER A 351 -4.94 7.54 -5.81
C SER A 351 -5.87 7.33 -7.01
N LEU A 352 -5.86 6.14 -7.61
CA LEU A 352 -6.71 5.78 -8.74
C LEU A 352 -8.20 5.77 -8.37
N ILE A 353 -8.55 5.32 -7.15
CA ILE A 353 -9.95 5.29 -6.69
C ILE A 353 -10.47 6.71 -6.47
N TYR A 354 -9.71 7.57 -5.77
CA TYR A 354 -10.11 8.95 -5.52
C TYR A 354 -10.21 9.76 -6.82
N GLU A 355 -9.32 9.51 -7.78
CA GLU A 355 -9.40 10.12 -9.12
C GLU A 355 -10.71 9.74 -9.83
N ARG A 356 -11.11 8.46 -9.79
CA ARG A 356 -12.38 7.97 -10.36
C ARG A 356 -13.61 8.57 -9.66
N GLN A 357 -13.52 8.84 -8.37
CA GLN A 357 -14.58 9.51 -7.60
C GLN A 357 -14.64 11.03 -7.82
N GLY A 358 -13.62 11.62 -8.44
CA GLY A 358 -13.50 13.07 -8.63
C GLY A 358 -12.95 13.84 -7.42
N ASP A 359 -12.50 13.15 -6.37
CA ASP A 359 -11.76 13.76 -5.24
C ASP A 359 -10.28 13.92 -5.60
N PHE A 360 -10.00 14.90 -6.46
CA PHE A 360 -8.65 15.17 -6.94
C PHE A 360 -7.70 15.61 -5.82
N SER A 361 -8.20 16.14 -4.70
CA SER A 361 -7.38 16.50 -3.53
C SER A 361 -6.78 15.27 -2.87
N SER A 362 -7.62 14.30 -2.52
CA SER A 362 -7.17 13.05 -1.90
C SER A 362 -6.33 12.24 -2.88
N ALA A 363 -6.73 12.19 -4.16
CA ALA A 363 -5.96 11.54 -5.21
C ALA A 363 -4.53 12.10 -5.30
N LEU A 364 -4.37 13.42 -5.34
CA LEU A 364 -3.06 14.08 -5.40
C LEU A 364 -2.19 13.78 -4.17
N ASN A 365 -2.79 13.72 -2.97
CA ASN A 365 -2.04 13.39 -1.75
C ASN A 365 -1.49 11.96 -1.79
N HIS A 366 -2.33 10.98 -2.16
CA HIS A 366 -1.86 9.60 -2.33
C HIS A 366 -0.86 9.49 -3.48
N TYR A 367 -1.02 10.27 -4.55
CA TYR A 367 -0.08 10.31 -5.65
C TYR A 367 1.30 10.81 -5.21
N LYS A 368 1.36 11.89 -4.41
CA LYS A 368 2.62 12.39 -3.85
C LYS A 368 3.31 11.35 -2.99
N ALA A 369 2.58 10.74 -2.05
CA ALA A 369 3.11 9.68 -1.19
C ALA A 369 3.65 8.50 -2.02
N PHE A 370 2.90 8.04 -3.03
CA PHE A 370 3.34 6.98 -3.94
C PHE A 370 4.70 7.29 -4.58
N TYR A 371 4.92 8.52 -5.06
CA TYR A 371 6.20 8.89 -5.67
C TYR A 371 7.33 9.13 -4.69
N GLU A 372 7.06 9.71 -3.52
CA GLU A 372 8.06 9.86 -2.46
C GLU A 372 8.63 8.48 -2.08
N PHE A 373 7.75 7.49 -1.90
CA PHE A 373 8.17 6.09 -1.68
C PHE A 373 8.88 5.49 -2.89
N ARG A 374 8.36 5.70 -4.11
CA ARG A 374 9.01 5.19 -5.33
C ARG A 374 10.41 5.76 -5.53
N GLN A 375 10.62 7.02 -5.19
CA GLN A 375 11.93 7.68 -5.25
C GLN A 375 12.90 7.08 -4.23
N LYS A 376 12.42 6.81 -3.00
CA LYS A 376 13.20 6.11 -1.97
C LYS A 376 13.65 4.72 -2.42
N VAL A 377 12.79 3.99 -3.15
CA VAL A 377 13.03 2.58 -3.54
C VAL A 377 13.76 2.42 -4.89
N PHE A 378 13.45 3.24 -5.90
CA PHE A 378 13.85 3.02 -7.31
C PHE A 378 14.55 4.24 -7.97
N GLY A 379 15.33 5.01 -7.21
CA GLY A 379 15.89 6.31 -7.61
C GLY A 379 16.30 6.53 -9.09
N GLU A 380 16.04 7.75 -9.56
CA GLU A 380 16.27 8.42 -10.87
C GLU A 380 15.13 8.40 -11.92
N GLU A 381 14.50 7.27 -12.25
CA GLU A 381 13.47 7.24 -13.31
C GLU A 381 12.07 7.64 -12.81
N ALA A 382 11.78 7.41 -11.53
CA ALA A 382 10.57 7.85 -10.84
C ALA A 382 10.46 9.39 -10.77
N ASP A 383 11.59 10.07 -10.58
CA ASP A 383 11.68 11.53 -10.38
C ASP A 383 11.33 12.31 -11.66
N ARG A 384 11.73 11.78 -12.84
CA ARG A 384 11.36 12.36 -14.15
C ARG A 384 9.87 12.22 -14.46
N ASN A 385 9.26 11.09 -14.11
CA ASN A 385 7.83 10.86 -14.33
C ASN A 385 6.96 11.67 -13.34
N LEU A 386 7.39 11.82 -12.08
CA LEU A 386 6.73 12.68 -11.09
C LEU A 386 6.65 14.13 -11.57
N LYS A 387 7.79 14.70 -12.00
CA LYS A 387 7.84 16.08 -12.51
C LYS A 387 6.88 16.26 -13.69
N ARG A 388 6.81 15.29 -14.61
CA ARG A 388 5.87 15.34 -15.75
C ARG A 388 4.41 15.36 -15.30
N LEU A 389 4.02 14.51 -14.35
CA LEU A 389 2.64 14.40 -13.87
C LEU A 389 2.22 15.55 -12.97
N MET A 390 3.13 16.09 -12.15
CA MET A 390 2.86 17.33 -11.39
C MET A 390 2.53 18.49 -12.32
N ILE A 391 3.29 18.63 -13.42
CA ILE A 391 3.02 19.65 -14.44
C ILE A 391 1.66 19.41 -15.10
N GLN A 392 1.31 18.17 -15.45
CA GLN A 392 0.00 17.87 -16.05
C GLN A 392 -1.16 18.16 -15.09
N ALA A 393 -1.04 17.81 -13.81
CA ALA A 393 -2.07 18.07 -12.81
C ALA A 393 -2.26 19.57 -12.53
N GLU A 394 -1.17 20.35 -12.49
CA GLU A 394 -1.25 21.82 -12.39
C GLU A 394 -1.91 22.45 -13.61
N VAL A 395 -1.61 21.94 -14.81
CA VAL A 395 -2.22 22.39 -16.07
C VAL A 395 -3.73 22.08 -16.07
N GLU A 396 -4.15 20.87 -15.69
CA GLU A 396 -5.57 20.53 -15.61
C GLU A 396 -6.31 21.35 -14.56
N LYS A 397 -5.71 21.60 -13.40
CA LYS A 397 -6.29 22.46 -12.37
C LYS A 397 -6.51 23.88 -12.91
N ALA A 398 -5.51 24.44 -13.56
CA ALA A 398 -5.62 25.76 -14.18
C ALA A 398 -6.69 25.80 -15.30
N GLN A 399 -6.82 24.72 -16.08
CA GLN A 399 -7.87 24.61 -17.10
C GLN A 399 -9.28 24.55 -16.51
N LYS A 400 -9.48 23.77 -15.44
CA LYS A 400 -10.76 23.70 -14.72
C LYS A 400 -11.13 25.05 -14.09
N GLU A 401 -10.16 25.72 -13.47
CA GLU A 401 -10.36 27.08 -12.95
C GLU A 401 -10.72 28.08 -14.07
N ALA A 402 -10.02 28.02 -15.21
CA ALA A 402 -10.30 28.88 -16.37
C ALA A 402 -11.70 28.64 -16.97
N GLU A 403 -12.17 27.39 -17.05
CA GLU A 403 -13.53 27.11 -17.55
C GLU A 403 -14.61 27.62 -16.59
N ILE A 404 -14.38 27.52 -15.27
CA ILE A 404 -15.27 28.14 -14.27
C ILE A 404 -15.35 29.66 -14.48
N TYR A 405 -14.22 30.33 -14.67
CA TYR A 405 -14.20 31.77 -14.98
C TYR A 405 -14.93 32.07 -16.30
N ARG A 406 -14.74 31.26 -17.35
CA ARG A 406 -15.39 31.43 -18.65
C ARG A 406 -16.92 31.35 -18.53
N LEU A 407 -17.44 30.33 -17.86
CA LEU A 407 -18.87 30.16 -17.63
C LEU A 407 -19.45 31.33 -16.84
N LYS A 408 -18.73 31.81 -15.81
CA LYS A 408 -19.12 32.99 -15.04
C LYS A 408 -19.17 34.26 -15.90
N HIS A 409 -18.23 34.44 -16.82
CA HIS A 409 -18.25 35.56 -17.77
C HIS A 409 -19.45 35.50 -18.74
N VAL A 410 -19.83 34.31 -19.21
CA VAL A 410 -21.01 34.13 -20.08
C VAL A 410 -22.30 34.48 -19.33
N GLU A 411 -22.45 34.00 -18.09
CA GLU A 411 -23.60 34.32 -17.25
C GLU A 411 -23.69 35.82 -16.95
N LEU A 412 -22.54 36.46 -16.64
CA LEU A 412 -22.47 37.90 -16.42
C LEU A 412 -22.90 38.67 -17.66
N ALA A 413 -22.41 38.28 -18.85
CA ALA A 413 -22.77 38.92 -20.11
C ALA A 413 -24.26 38.75 -20.48
N ALA A 414 -24.88 37.63 -20.10
CA ALA A 414 -26.32 37.44 -20.24
C ALA A 414 -27.10 38.43 -19.35
N ARG A 415 -26.73 38.55 -18.07
CA ARG A 415 -27.33 39.52 -17.14
C ARG A 415 -27.15 40.96 -17.57
N VAL A 416 -25.98 41.32 -18.11
CA VAL A 416 -25.75 42.66 -18.66
C VAL A 416 -26.72 42.95 -19.80
N ARG A 417 -26.92 42.02 -20.74
CA ARG A 417 -27.88 42.18 -21.84
C ARG A 417 -29.33 42.29 -21.37
N GLU A 418 -29.72 41.53 -20.35
CA GLU A 418 -31.05 41.65 -19.74
C GLU A 418 -31.27 43.04 -19.12
N LEU A 419 -30.27 43.54 -18.39
CA LEU A 419 -30.30 44.88 -17.81
C LEU A 419 -30.34 45.98 -18.88
N GLU A 420 -29.57 45.85 -19.96
CA GLU A 420 -29.60 46.78 -21.09
C GLU A 420 -30.98 46.80 -21.77
N ASN A 421 -31.58 45.62 -21.99
CA ASN A 421 -32.92 45.51 -22.55
C ASN A 421 -33.99 46.13 -21.63
N ALA A 422 -33.93 45.86 -20.33
CA ALA A 422 -34.84 46.45 -19.35
C ALA A 422 -34.68 47.99 -19.31
N LEU A 423 -33.45 48.48 -19.36
CA LEU A 423 -33.15 49.90 -19.40
C LEU A 423 -33.64 50.57 -20.69
N ALA A 424 -33.54 49.89 -21.84
CA ALA A 424 -34.10 50.34 -23.10
C ALA A 424 -35.63 50.41 -23.06
N GLN A 425 -36.29 49.40 -22.50
CA GLN A 425 -37.75 49.40 -22.30
C GLN A 425 -38.20 50.52 -21.36
N ILE A 426 -37.49 50.74 -20.25
CA ILE A 426 -37.75 51.86 -19.34
C ILE A 426 -37.61 53.20 -20.07
N LYS A 427 -36.53 53.40 -20.85
CA LYS A 427 -36.34 54.62 -21.65
C LYS A 427 -37.46 54.83 -22.67
N GLN A 428 -37.93 53.76 -23.32
CA GLN A 428 -39.04 53.82 -24.28
C GLN A 428 -40.36 54.20 -23.58
N LEU A 429 -40.68 53.57 -22.45
CA LEU A 429 -41.86 53.91 -21.65
C LEU A 429 -41.77 55.35 -21.11
N GLN A 430 -40.58 55.78 -20.67
CA GLN A 430 -40.33 57.16 -20.25
C GLN A 430 -40.53 58.16 -21.39
N SER A 431 -40.24 57.78 -22.64
CA SER A 431 -40.45 58.63 -23.82
C SER A 431 -41.92 58.88 -24.14
N LEU A 432 -42.79 57.95 -23.75
CA LEU A 432 -44.24 57.97 -23.96
C LEU A 432 -45.02 58.64 -22.82
N LEU A 433 -44.36 58.98 -21.70
CA LEU A 433 -44.98 59.73 -20.61
C LEU A 433 -45.41 61.12 -21.11
N PRO A 434 -46.69 61.50 -20.95
CA PRO A 434 -47.17 62.78 -21.41
C PRO A 434 -46.81 63.86 -20.39
N ILE A 435 -45.58 64.34 -20.50
CA ILE A 435 -45.02 65.43 -19.70
C ILE A 435 -45.06 66.75 -20.48
N CYS A 436 -45.15 67.88 -19.78
CA CYS A 436 -45.16 69.21 -20.39
C CYS A 436 -43.81 69.53 -21.05
N SER A 437 -43.80 70.52 -21.95
CA SER A 437 -42.61 70.95 -22.68
C SER A 437 -41.41 71.28 -21.78
N TYR A 438 -41.66 71.86 -20.60
CA TYR A 438 -40.63 72.16 -19.61
C TYR A 438 -40.01 70.88 -19.00
N CYS A 439 -40.83 69.92 -18.54
CA CYS A 439 -40.30 68.65 -18.02
C CYS A 439 -39.59 67.85 -19.13
N LYS A 440 -40.04 67.98 -20.38
CA LYS A 440 -39.40 67.34 -21.55
C LYS A 440 -38.03 67.93 -21.86
N SER A 441 -37.79 69.23 -21.61
CA SER A 441 -36.48 69.88 -21.86
C SER A 441 -35.42 69.60 -20.80
N ILE A 442 -35.81 69.23 -19.57
CA ILE A 442 -34.88 68.92 -18.46
C ILE A 442 -34.78 67.41 -18.15
N ARG A 443 -35.55 66.55 -18.82
CA ARG A 443 -35.67 65.10 -18.54
C ARG A 443 -34.35 64.31 -18.60
N ASN A 444 -33.40 64.77 -19.41
CA ASN A 444 -32.13 64.07 -19.64
C ASN A 444 -30.96 64.71 -18.86
N ASP A 445 -31.24 65.66 -17.96
CA ASP A 445 -30.24 66.24 -17.07
C ASP A 445 -29.97 65.28 -15.91
N GLU A 446 -28.70 65.07 -15.53
CA GLU A 446 -28.31 64.20 -14.40
C GLU A 446 -28.97 64.66 -13.09
N ASN A 447 -29.28 65.95 -12.96
CA ASN A 447 -29.92 66.54 -11.79
C ASN A 447 -31.45 66.63 -11.90
N TYR A 448 -32.07 65.99 -12.88
CA TYR A 448 -33.52 66.00 -13.09
C TYR A 448 -34.29 65.59 -11.82
N TRP A 449 -33.89 64.49 -11.17
CA TRP A 449 -34.57 63.98 -9.98
C TRP A 449 -34.36 64.87 -8.75
N GLN A 450 -33.18 65.48 -8.57
CA GLN A 450 -32.94 66.47 -7.51
C GLN A 450 -33.76 67.75 -7.69
N SER A 451 -33.93 68.18 -8.95
CA SER A 451 -34.75 69.34 -9.31
C SER A 451 -36.24 69.05 -9.10
N VAL A 452 -36.69 67.84 -9.43
CA VAL A 452 -38.05 67.37 -9.17
C VAL A 452 -38.33 67.26 -7.67
N GLU A 453 -37.42 66.70 -6.86
CA GLU A 453 -37.55 66.63 -5.40
C GLU A 453 -37.60 68.03 -4.76
N SER A 454 -36.72 68.95 -5.18
CA SER A 454 -36.69 70.34 -4.66
C SER A 454 -37.96 71.13 -5.00
N TYR A 455 -38.52 70.92 -6.19
CA TYR A 455 -39.80 71.53 -6.59
C TYR A 455 -40.99 70.93 -5.82
N ILE A 456 -40.96 69.63 -5.53
CA ILE A 456 -41.98 68.93 -4.73
C ILE A 456 -41.95 69.40 -3.28
N SER A 457 -40.76 69.62 -2.68
CA SER A 457 -40.65 70.08 -1.30
C SER A 457 -41.20 71.50 -1.07
N LEU A 458 -41.23 72.33 -2.11
CA LEU A 458 -41.78 73.70 -2.05
C LEU A 458 -43.31 73.76 -2.14
N ASN A 459 -43.98 72.68 -2.61
CA ASN A 459 -45.43 72.63 -2.82
C ASN A 459 -46.10 71.55 -1.94
N THR A 460 -46.16 71.81 -0.64
CA THR A 460 -46.53 70.85 0.43
C THR A 460 -48.01 70.44 0.52
N ARG A 461 -48.84 70.64 -0.52
CA ARG A 461 -50.28 70.31 -0.47
C ARG A 461 -50.75 69.16 -1.36
N THR A 462 -49.84 68.39 -1.96
CA THR A 462 -50.26 67.20 -2.74
C THR A 462 -49.40 65.99 -2.40
N LYS A 463 -50.02 64.94 -1.82
CA LYS A 463 -49.45 63.59 -1.79
C LYS A 463 -49.36 63.06 -3.22
N PHE A 464 -48.16 62.93 -3.77
CA PHE A 464 -47.93 62.25 -5.06
C PHE A 464 -46.85 61.18 -4.97
N SER A 465 -47.10 60.08 -5.66
CA SER A 465 -46.24 58.88 -5.71
C SER A 465 -45.83 58.48 -7.14
N HIS A 466 -45.84 59.40 -8.12
CA HIS A 466 -45.70 59.02 -9.54
C HIS A 466 -44.71 59.84 -10.39
N GLY A 467 -43.80 60.64 -9.79
CA GLY A 467 -42.68 61.24 -10.54
C GLY A 467 -43.03 62.20 -11.67
N ILE A 468 -44.21 62.85 -11.61
CA ILE A 468 -44.72 63.80 -12.62
C ILE A 468 -45.03 65.13 -11.92
N CYS A 469 -44.74 66.28 -12.56
CA CYS A 469 -44.99 67.59 -11.96
C CYS A 469 -46.50 67.90 -11.81
N PRO A 470 -46.90 68.78 -10.87
CA PRO A 470 -48.30 69.06 -10.55
C PRO A 470 -49.15 69.47 -11.76
N ASP A 471 -48.58 70.26 -12.68
CA ASP A 471 -49.30 70.77 -13.85
C ASP A 471 -49.56 69.68 -14.90
N CYS A 472 -48.64 68.71 -15.02
CA CYS A 472 -48.83 67.52 -15.87
C CYS A 472 -49.81 66.52 -15.25
N TYR A 473 -49.80 66.40 -13.93
CA TYR A 473 -50.77 65.57 -13.22
C TYR A 473 -52.19 66.10 -13.44
N GLU A 474 -52.43 67.39 -13.23
CA GLU A 474 -53.76 67.99 -13.37
C GLU A 474 -54.26 68.00 -14.82
N LYS A 475 -53.41 68.30 -15.79
CA LYS A 475 -53.85 68.46 -17.19
C LYS A 475 -53.94 67.15 -17.96
N VAL A 476 -53.20 66.11 -17.56
CA VAL A 476 -53.10 64.87 -18.36
C VAL A 476 -53.47 63.62 -17.58
N MET A 477 -52.95 63.43 -16.36
CA MET A 477 -53.20 62.19 -15.60
C MET A 477 -54.54 62.19 -14.86
N ARG A 478 -54.95 63.31 -14.25
CA ARG A 478 -56.22 63.42 -13.50
C ARG A 478 -57.45 63.16 -14.40
N PRO A 479 -57.56 63.73 -15.62
CA PRO A 479 -58.69 63.46 -16.51
C PRO A 479 -58.77 61.99 -16.93
N GLN A 480 -57.63 61.34 -17.21
CA GLN A 480 -57.57 59.93 -17.59
C GLN A 480 -57.91 59.00 -16.42
N LEU A 481 -57.44 59.31 -15.20
CA LEU A 481 -57.79 58.57 -13.99
C LEU A 481 -59.28 58.73 -13.64
N GLU A 482 -59.85 59.91 -13.83
CA GLU A 482 -61.29 60.16 -13.66
C GLU A 482 -62.12 59.44 -14.74
N GLU A 483 -61.64 59.38 -15.99
CA GLU A 483 -62.29 58.62 -17.06
C GLU A 483 -62.21 57.11 -16.83
N MET A 484 -61.07 56.58 -16.36
CA MET A 484 -60.95 55.17 -15.96
C MET A 484 -61.86 54.85 -14.77
N LYS A 485 -61.96 55.73 -13.77
CA LYS A 485 -62.91 55.58 -12.65
C LYS A 485 -64.37 55.63 -13.13
N ARG A 486 -64.71 56.51 -14.08
CA ARG A 486 -66.05 56.55 -14.70
C ARG A 486 -66.36 55.27 -15.46
N LYS A 487 -65.43 54.76 -16.28
CA LYS A 487 -65.60 53.49 -17.02
C LYS A 487 -65.74 52.29 -16.06
N ARG A 488 -65.01 52.29 -14.95
CA ARG A 488 -65.10 51.25 -13.91
C ARG A 488 -66.43 51.31 -13.14
N ASN A 489 -66.96 52.50 -12.89
CA ASN A 489 -68.26 52.68 -12.23
C ASN A 489 -69.45 52.34 -13.16
N LEU A 490 -69.33 52.61 -14.46
CA LEU A 490 -70.32 52.19 -15.49
C LEU A 490 -70.38 50.67 -15.67
N SER A 491 -69.29 49.95 -15.40
CA SER A 491 -69.24 48.48 -15.44
C SER A 491 -69.77 47.78 -14.18
N HIS A 492 -70.31 48.51 -13.19
CA HIS A 492 -70.83 47.95 -11.93
C HIS A 492 -72.32 48.30 -11.68
N SER A 493 -73.00 48.95 -12.62
CA SER A 493 -74.43 49.27 -12.55
C SER A 493 -75.24 48.66 -13.70
N GLY A 494 -74.79 47.53 -14.24
CA GLY A 494 -75.46 46.75 -15.29
C GLY A 494 -75.54 45.29 -14.91
#